data_AF-A0A382GCJ3-F1
#
_entry.id   AF-A0A382GCJ3-F1
#
_cell.length_a   1.000
_cell.length_b   1.000
_cell.length_c   1.000
_cell.angle_alpha   90.00
_cell.angle_beta   90.00
_cell.angle_gamma   90.00
#
_symmetry.space_group_name_H-M   'P 1'
#
loop_
_entity.id
_entity.type
_entity.pdbx_description
1 polymer ?
#
loop_
_entity_poly.entity_id
_entity_poly.type
_entity_poly.pdbx_seq_one_letter_code
_entity_poly.pdbx_strand_id
1 'polypeptide(L)'
;MPLFTDNITKLESPIDVMYLMHKVYMVVSDQTEVLAATALDGGDLAEFKANLDVWLKHLLYHAQTEDTYMTGPLRDKQLQDGRMPKRDNEQEHDDLREKGGNVLTLVEEAETGLSAEAVLDMEDEEHAKLQDAVDEVGSVVSEALDEDIVHARTRRHLHQSVMMLRVAEFDHFENEEAFVLPLVKEQMSPTEELECARRLLIDDDADDPRWIIDVIKGGLPDGEELLIEDLETKF
;
A
#
# COMPACT_ATOMS: atom_id res chain seq x y z
N MET A 1 19.88 9.15 6.48
CA MET A 1 18.59 9.44 5.85
C MET A 1 17.91 10.51 6.67
N PRO A 2 17.23 11.48 6.04
CA PRO A 2 16.23 12.26 6.75
C PRO A 2 15.21 11.29 7.39
N LEU A 3 14.75 11.61 8.59
CA LEU A 3 13.60 10.93 9.16
C LEU A 3 12.37 11.31 8.33
N PHE A 4 11.37 10.45 8.29
CA PHE A 4 10.13 10.73 7.55
C PHE A 4 9.39 12.00 8.00
N THR A 5 9.64 12.46 9.22
CA THR A 5 9.09 13.71 9.75
C THR A 5 9.92 14.94 9.40
N ASP A 6 11.08 14.76 8.77
CA ASP A 6 11.96 15.86 8.41
C ASP A 6 11.35 16.67 7.26
N ASN A 7 11.52 17.99 7.35
CA ASN A 7 11.11 18.89 6.29
C ASN A 7 12.08 18.76 5.10
N ILE A 8 11.55 18.40 3.93
CA ILE A 8 12.29 18.28 2.69
C ILE A 8 12.22 19.62 1.98
N THR A 9 13.36 20.31 1.91
CA THR A 9 13.43 21.66 1.30
C THR A 9 13.96 21.64 -0.13
N LYS A 10 14.44 20.49 -0.61
CA LYS A 10 15.02 20.32 -1.94
C LYS A 10 15.05 18.84 -2.34
N LEU A 11 14.77 18.56 -3.62
CA LEU A 11 15.08 17.30 -4.28
C LEU A 11 16.48 17.39 -4.91
N GLU A 12 17.41 16.50 -4.55
CA GLU A 12 18.76 16.46 -5.13
C GLU A 12 18.78 15.76 -6.49
N SER A 13 17.78 14.92 -6.74
CA SER A 13 17.57 14.13 -7.94
C SER A 13 16.07 13.92 -8.18
N PRO A 14 15.60 13.68 -9.41
CA PRO A 14 14.17 13.47 -9.67
C PRO A 14 13.54 12.37 -8.82
N ILE A 15 14.26 11.28 -8.58
CA ILE A 15 13.74 10.14 -7.81
C ILE A 15 13.57 10.46 -6.31
N ASP A 16 14.12 11.57 -5.81
CA ASP A 16 13.88 12.00 -4.42
C ASP A 16 12.42 12.36 -4.15
N VAL A 17 11.57 12.46 -5.18
CA VAL A 17 10.13 12.61 -4.99
C VAL A 17 9.51 11.45 -4.22
N MET A 18 10.14 10.27 -4.25
CA MET A 18 9.73 9.10 -3.46
C MET A 18 9.62 9.41 -1.97
N TYR A 19 10.55 10.21 -1.41
CA TYR A 19 10.49 10.62 -0.01
C TYR A 19 9.23 11.45 0.32
N LEU A 20 8.75 12.26 -0.63
CA LEU A 20 7.51 13.01 -0.48
C LEU A 20 6.28 12.09 -0.60
N MET A 21 6.33 11.12 -1.51
CA MET A 21 5.27 10.13 -1.69
C MET A 21 5.10 9.26 -0.46
N HIS A 22 6.18 8.64 0.03
CA HIS A 22 6.17 7.80 1.22
C HIS A 22 5.67 8.57 2.44
N LYS A 23 6.12 9.82 2.63
CA LYS A 23 5.62 10.68 3.71
C LYS A 23 4.10 10.80 3.70
N VAL A 24 3.49 11.03 2.53
CA VAL A 24 2.04 11.16 2.42
C VAL A 24 1.34 9.81 2.59
N TYR A 25 1.86 8.75 1.97
CA TYR A 25 1.27 7.40 2.07
C TYR A 25 1.22 6.90 3.50
N MET A 26 2.27 7.16 4.28
CA MET A 26 2.28 6.82 5.69
C MET A 26 1.28 7.62 6.52
N VAL A 27 1.03 8.89 6.18
CA VAL A 27 -0.03 9.68 6.83
C VAL A 27 -1.40 9.09 6.52
N VAL A 28 -1.62 8.66 5.27
CA VAL A 28 -2.87 8.02 4.84
C VAL A 28 -3.06 6.66 5.53
N SER A 29 -2.02 5.85 5.65
CA SER A 29 -2.10 4.53 6.29
C SER A 29 -2.27 4.63 7.81
N ASP A 30 -1.62 5.59 8.47
CA ASP A 30 -1.86 5.89 9.89
C ASP A 30 -3.30 6.33 10.15
N GLN A 31 -3.84 7.22 9.32
CA GLN A 31 -5.25 7.63 9.41
C GLN A 31 -6.20 6.45 9.19
N THR A 32 -5.88 5.57 8.24
CA THR A 32 -6.67 4.38 7.95
C THR A 32 -6.68 3.41 9.14
N GLU A 33 -5.56 3.21 9.83
CA GLU A 33 -5.51 2.41 11.06
C GLU A 33 -6.35 3.04 12.18
N VAL A 34 -6.27 4.35 12.39
CA VAL A 34 -7.08 5.06 13.41
C VAL A 34 -8.58 4.89 13.13
N LEU A 35 -8.98 4.96 11.85
CA LEU A 35 -10.36 4.73 11.43
C LEU A 35 -10.77 3.27 11.65
N ALA A 36 -9.90 2.31 11.33
CA ALA A 36 -10.13 0.89 11.60
C ALA A 36 -10.29 0.61 13.10
N ALA A 37 -9.50 1.28 13.95
CA ALA A 37 -9.59 1.17 15.39
C ALA A 37 -10.91 1.75 15.91
N THR A 38 -11.34 2.90 15.38
CA THR A 38 -12.63 3.53 15.73
C THR A 38 -13.81 2.66 15.28
N ALA A 39 -13.67 1.98 14.14
CA ALA A 39 -14.67 1.02 13.66
C ALA A 39 -14.85 -0.19 14.60
N LEU A 40 -13.89 -0.52 15.47
CA LEU A 40 -14.06 -1.56 16.49
C LEU A 40 -15.21 -1.25 17.47
N ASP A 41 -15.45 0.04 17.73
CA ASP A 41 -16.41 0.52 18.75
C ASP A 41 -17.83 0.74 18.20
N GLY A 42 -18.15 0.20 17.02
CA GLY A 42 -19.47 0.39 16.39
C GLY A 42 -19.55 1.58 15.43
N GLY A 43 -18.41 2.19 15.09
CA GLY A 43 -18.32 3.28 14.11
C GLY A 43 -18.76 2.87 12.69
N ASP A 44 -19.10 3.87 11.88
CA ASP A 44 -19.41 3.72 10.46
C ASP A 44 -18.15 3.33 9.67
N LEU A 45 -18.26 2.29 8.83
CA LEU A 45 -17.17 1.81 7.99
C LEU A 45 -17.00 2.65 6.71
N ALA A 46 -17.93 3.54 6.38
CA ALA A 46 -17.87 4.31 5.14
C ALA A 46 -16.60 5.19 5.03
N GLU A 47 -16.24 5.90 6.11
CA GLU A 47 -15.05 6.75 6.14
C GLU A 47 -13.76 5.92 6.15
N PHE A 48 -13.75 4.80 6.88
CA PHE A 48 -12.65 3.84 6.86
C PHE A 48 -12.43 3.28 5.45
N LYS A 49 -13.50 2.82 4.79
CA LYS A 49 -13.45 2.26 3.43
C LYS A 49 -12.97 3.28 2.43
N ALA A 50 -13.47 4.52 2.48
CA ALA A 50 -13.01 5.57 1.59
C ALA A 50 -11.50 5.84 1.74
N ASN A 51 -10.98 5.85 2.97
CA ASN A 51 -9.55 6.01 3.21
C ASN A 51 -8.74 4.78 2.78
N LEU A 52 -9.24 3.58 3.05
CA LEU A 52 -8.63 2.33 2.61
C LEU A 52 -8.55 2.23 1.08
N ASP A 53 -9.61 2.62 0.36
CA ASP A 53 -9.63 2.62 -1.11
C ASP A 53 -8.58 3.57 -1.67
N VAL A 54 -8.44 4.77 -1.09
CA VAL A 54 -7.37 5.72 -1.44
C VAL A 54 -6.02 5.08 -1.18
N TRP A 55 -5.79 4.57 0.03
CA TRP A 55 -4.53 3.97 0.43
C TRP A 55 -4.10 2.84 -0.51
N LEU A 56 -4.97 1.84 -0.71
CA LEU A 56 -4.67 0.67 -1.53
C LEU A 56 -4.49 1.05 -3.00
N LYS A 57 -5.30 1.97 -3.53
CA LYS A 57 -5.11 2.46 -4.91
C LYS A 57 -3.73 3.06 -5.10
N HIS A 58 -3.28 3.90 -4.17
CA HIS A 58 -1.94 4.51 -4.21
C HIS A 58 -0.83 3.48 -4.05
N LEU A 59 -0.90 2.64 -3.02
CA LEU A 59 0.13 1.66 -2.70
C LEU A 59 0.32 0.64 -3.84
N LEU A 60 -0.77 0.12 -4.40
CA LEU A 60 -0.72 -0.87 -5.48
C LEU A 60 -0.24 -0.25 -6.79
N TYR A 61 -0.66 0.98 -7.10
CA TYR A 61 -0.16 1.70 -8.27
C TYR A 61 1.34 1.96 -8.16
N HIS A 62 1.79 2.42 -6.99
CA HIS A 62 3.18 2.72 -6.69
C HIS A 62 4.07 1.50 -6.88
N ALA A 63 3.78 0.40 -6.18
CA ALA A 63 4.54 -0.85 -6.28
C ALA A 63 4.58 -1.40 -7.71
N GLN A 64 3.45 -1.35 -8.44
CA GLN A 64 3.41 -1.79 -9.85
C GLN A 64 4.26 -0.90 -10.78
N THR A 65 4.23 0.41 -10.54
CA THR A 65 4.98 1.39 -11.32
C THR A 65 6.47 1.24 -11.08
N GLU A 66 6.87 1.00 -9.84
CA GLU A 66 8.26 0.72 -9.47
C GLU A 66 8.77 -0.55 -10.11
N ASP A 67 8.00 -1.65 -10.03
CA ASP A 67 8.36 -2.91 -10.68
C ASP A 67 8.61 -2.73 -12.18
N THR A 68 7.82 -1.87 -12.82
CA THR A 68 7.88 -1.67 -14.26
C THR A 68 8.98 -0.70 -14.69
N TYR A 69 9.07 0.45 -14.02
CA TYR A 69 9.87 1.60 -14.48
C TYR A 69 11.07 1.90 -13.58
N MET A 70 11.08 1.40 -12.34
CA MET A 70 12.18 1.57 -11.39
C MET A 70 13.03 0.31 -11.27
N THR A 71 12.57 -0.74 -10.60
CA THR A 71 13.34 -1.96 -10.32
C THR A 71 13.51 -2.84 -11.55
N GLY A 72 12.51 -2.90 -12.45
CA GLY A 72 12.57 -3.65 -13.70
C GLY A 72 13.83 -3.34 -14.54
N PRO A 73 14.14 -2.06 -14.83
CA PRO A 73 15.37 -1.66 -15.52
C PRO A 73 16.68 -1.85 -14.73
N LEU A 74 16.65 -1.98 -13.41
CA LEU A 74 17.87 -2.15 -12.60
C LEU A 74 18.51 -3.51 -12.85
N ARG A 75 19.85 -3.51 -12.78
CA ARG A 75 20.63 -4.76 -12.74
C ARG A 75 20.75 -5.23 -11.30
N ASP A 76 20.70 -6.55 -11.13
CA ASP A 76 20.96 -7.19 -9.85
C ASP A 76 22.32 -6.79 -9.27
N LYS A 77 22.33 -6.47 -7.98
CA LYS A 77 23.54 -6.20 -7.21
C LYS A 77 23.38 -6.78 -5.82
N GLN A 78 24.26 -7.69 -5.44
CA GLN A 78 24.33 -8.18 -4.08
C GLN A 78 25.12 -7.21 -3.20
N LEU A 79 24.55 -6.83 -2.06
CA LEU A 79 25.25 -6.05 -1.03
C LEU A 79 26.17 -6.95 -0.20
N GLN A 80 27.08 -6.34 0.57
CA GLN A 80 28.08 -7.08 1.35
C GLN A 80 27.47 -8.00 2.42
N ASP A 81 26.27 -7.68 2.89
CA ASP A 81 25.51 -8.46 3.88
C ASP A 81 24.61 -9.53 3.25
N GLY A 82 24.68 -9.70 1.92
CA GLY A 82 23.96 -10.74 1.18
C GLY A 82 22.63 -10.29 0.59
N ARG A 83 22.12 -9.11 0.96
CA ARG A 83 20.87 -8.54 0.43
C ARG A 83 20.93 -8.31 -1.07
N MET A 84 19.77 -8.42 -1.71
CA MET A 84 19.57 -8.25 -3.15
C MET A 84 18.51 -7.18 -3.35
N PRO A 85 18.83 -5.87 -3.24
CA PRO A 85 17.84 -4.80 -3.06
C PRO A 85 16.71 -4.84 -4.08
N LYS A 86 17.02 -5.05 -5.36
CA LYS A 86 16.00 -5.21 -6.42
C LYS A 86 15.01 -6.34 -6.12
N ARG A 87 15.53 -7.54 -5.85
CA ARG A 87 14.72 -8.76 -5.70
C ARG A 87 13.97 -8.78 -4.37
N ASP A 88 14.61 -8.24 -3.34
CA ASP A 88 14.00 -8.08 -2.02
C ASP A 88 12.82 -7.09 -2.13
N ASN A 89 12.98 -5.97 -2.88
CA ASN A 89 11.90 -5.01 -3.14
C ASN A 89 10.73 -5.60 -3.92
N GLU A 90 11.00 -6.31 -5.02
CA GLU A 90 9.95 -6.99 -5.81
C GLU A 90 9.18 -8.02 -4.96
N GLN A 91 9.86 -8.72 -4.04
CA GLN A 91 9.20 -9.64 -3.10
C GLN A 91 8.36 -8.90 -2.06
N GLU A 92 8.87 -7.80 -1.49
CA GLU A 92 8.10 -6.96 -0.55
C GLU A 92 6.83 -6.42 -1.21
N HIS A 93 6.87 -6.05 -2.50
CA HIS A 93 5.68 -5.67 -3.25
C HIS A 93 4.64 -6.79 -3.36
N ASP A 94 5.07 -8.02 -3.61
CA ASP A 94 4.17 -9.18 -3.64
C ASP A 94 3.51 -9.41 -2.27
N ASP A 95 4.28 -9.27 -1.19
CA ASP A 95 3.77 -9.37 0.18
C ASP A 95 2.75 -8.26 0.50
N LEU A 96 3.01 -7.03 0.03
CA LEU A 96 2.07 -5.90 0.18
C LEU A 96 0.78 -6.12 -0.60
N ARG A 97 0.85 -6.65 -1.84
CA ARG A 97 -0.33 -7.01 -2.64
C ARG A 97 -1.18 -8.06 -1.95
N GLU A 98 -0.55 -9.09 -1.40
CA GLU A 98 -1.24 -10.15 -0.65
C GLU A 98 -1.95 -9.59 0.59
N LYS A 99 -1.23 -8.81 1.42
CA LYS A 99 -1.79 -8.20 2.63
C LYS A 99 -2.94 -7.23 2.30
N GLY A 100 -2.79 -6.41 1.26
CA GLY A 100 -3.83 -5.50 0.79
C GLY A 100 -5.08 -6.25 0.32
N GLY A 101 -4.91 -7.33 -0.44
CA GLY A 101 -6.00 -8.21 -0.85
C GLY A 101 -6.75 -8.83 0.34
N ASN A 102 -6.01 -9.31 1.34
CA ASN A 102 -6.61 -9.87 2.56
C ASN A 102 -7.45 -8.85 3.34
N VAL A 103 -7.00 -7.58 3.41
CA VAL A 103 -7.79 -6.50 4.04
C VAL A 103 -9.08 -6.24 3.26
N LEU A 104 -9.04 -6.20 1.92
CA LEU A 104 -10.25 -6.01 1.10
C LEU A 104 -11.28 -7.13 1.34
N THR A 105 -10.84 -8.39 1.33
CA THR A 105 -11.72 -9.54 1.62
C THR A 105 -12.40 -9.40 2.99
N LEU A 106 -11.64 -9.01 4.02
CA LEU A 106 -12.19 -8.82 5.37
C LEU A 106 -13.22 -7.67 5.45
N VAL A 107 -13.06 -6.62 4.64
CA VAL A 107 -14.05 -5.53 4.55
C VAL A 107 -15.34 -6.01 3.90
N GLU A 108 -15.25 -6.77 2.80
CA GLU A 108 -16.41 -7.36 2.14
C GLU A 108 -17.16 -8.34 3.06
N GLU A 109 -16.44 -9.16 3.84
CA GLU A 109 -17.01 -10.04 4.86
C GLU A 109 -17.71 -9.26 5.98
N ALA A 110 -17.09 -8.17 6.46
CA ALA A 110 -17.68 -7.31 7.49
C ALA A 110 -18.98 -6.63 7.02
N GLU A 111 -19.10 -6.32 5.73
CA GLU A 111 -20.29 -5.75 5.11
C GLU A 111 -21.41 -6.79 4.91
N THR A 112 -21.04 -8.04 4.60
CA THR A 112 -21.98 -9.13 4.29
C THR A 112 -22.38 -10.01 5.48
N GLY A 113 -21.68 -9.90 6.62
CA GLY A 113 -21.97 -10.65 7.85
C GLY A 113 -21.46 -12.10 7.86
N LEU A 114 -20.54 -12.46 6.97
CA LEU A 114 -19.89 -13.77 6.96
C LEU A 114 -18.89 -13.89 8.13
N SER A 115 -18.83 -15.05 8.80
CA SER A 115 -17.94 -15.25 9.94
C SER A 115 -16.56 -15.73 9.48
N ALA A 116 -15.51 -15.09 10.01
CA ALA A 116 -14.12 -15.55 9.88
C ALA A 116 -13.91 -16.99 10.41
N GLU A 117 -14.85 -17.53 11.19
CA GLU A 117 -14.83 -18.90 11.71
C GLU A 117 -15.12 -19.94 10.62
N ALA A 118 -15.90 -19.59 9.60
CA ALA A 118 -16.14 -20.45 8.43
C ALA A 118 -14.92 -20.54 7.50
N VAL A 119 -14.01 -19.55 7.53
CA VAL A 119 -12.79 -19.51 6.72
C VAL A 119 -11.58 -20.01 7.51
N LEU A 120 -11.49 -19.71 8.81
CA LEU A 120 -10.41 -20.19 9.68
C LEU A 120 -10.53 -21.70 9.97
N ASP A 121 -11.74 -22.27 10.01
CA ASP A 121 -11.92 -23.74 10.02
C ASP A 121 -11.57 -24.39 8.66
N MET A 122 -11.30 -23.58 7.62
CA MET A 122 -10.80 -24.03 6.31
C MET A 122 -9.28 -23.83 6.14
N GLU A 123 -8.60 -23.14 7.06
CA GLU A 123 -7.16 -22.86 6.97
C GLU A 123 -6.25 -23.91 7.64
N ASP A 124 -6.81 -24.97 8.23
CA ASP A 124 -6.03 -26.08 8.82
C ASP A 124 -5.88 -27.34 7.91
N GLU A 125 -6.24 -27.27 6.62
CA GLU A 125 -5.81 -28.25 5.61
C GLU A 125 -5.41 -27.55 4.29
N GLU A 126 -4.11 -27.44 4.07
CA GLU A 126 -3.44 -26.83 2.90
C GLU A 126 -4.13 -27.06 1.54
N HIS A 127 -4.27 -25.97 0.78
CA HIS A 127 -4.12 -25.89 -0.68
C HIS A 127 -4.48 -27.13 -1.52
N ALA A 128 -5.76 -27.35 -1.86
CA ALA A 128 -6.12 -27.87 -3.18
C ALA A 128 -7.62 -27.68 -3.51
N LYS A 129 -7.89 -26.86 -4.55
CA LYS A 129 -9.15 -26.81 -5.32
C LYS A 129 -10.40 -26.24 -4.62
N LEU A 130 -10.48 -24.92 -4.53
CA LEU A 130 -11.71 -24.25 -4.08
C LEU A 130 -12.20 -23.19 -5.08
N GLN A 131 -12.44 -23.62 -6.33
CA GLN A 131 -13.17 -22.80 -7.32
C GLN A 131 -14.63 -23.26 -7.53
N ASP A 132 -15.02 -24.44 -7.04
CA ASP A 132 -16.37 -24.99 -7.30
C ASP A 132 -17.23 -25.20 -6.03
N ALA A 133 -16.72 -24.95 -4.82
CA ALA A 133 -17.46 -25.14 -3.56
C ALA A 133 -18.06 -23.85 -2.96
N VAL A 134 -17.70 -22.69 -3.51
CA VAL A 134 -18.10 -21.36 -3.00
C VAL A 134 -19.56 -21.01 -3.36
N ASP A 135 -20.14 -21.63 -4.39
CA ASP A 135 -21.49 -21.29 -4.87
C ASP A 135 -22.64 -21.96 -4.07
N GLU A 136 -22.39 -22.97 -3.23
CA GLU A 136 -23.46 -23.74 -2.56
C GLU A 136 -23.53 -23.51 -1.03
N VAL A 137 -22.46 -23.03 -0.40
CA VAL A 137 -22.42 -22.80 1.07
C VAL A 137 -23.12 -21.51 1.48
N GLY A 138 -23.31 -20.57 0.56
CA GLY A 138 -23.98 -19.27 0.80
C GLY A 138 -25.46 -19.35 1.22
N SER A 139 -26.14 -20.50 1.11
CA SER A 139 -27.56 -20.61 1.46
C SER A 139 -27.87 -21.21 2.83
N VAL A 140 -26.89 -21.84 3.50
CA VAL A 140 -27.16 -22.67 4.70
C VAL A 140 -26.66 -22.03 6.00
N VAL A 141 -25.74 -21.05 5.94
CA VAL A 141 -25.08 -20.52 7.16
C VAL A 141 -25.83 -19.34 7.80
N SER A 142 -26.92 -18.87 7.19
CA SER A 142 -27.76 -17.79 7.74
C SER A 142 -28.59 -18.19 8.98
N GLU A 143 -28.54 -19.44 9.44
CA GLU A 143 -29.45 -19.96 10.49
C GLU A 143 -28.80 -20.23 11.86
N ALA A 144 -27.51 -19.96 12.09
CA ALA A 144 -26.83 -20.48 13.29
C ALA A 144 -25.85 -19.56 14.06
N LEU A 145 -25.72 -18.27 13.76
CA LEU A 145 -24.75 -17.41 14.48
C LEU A 145 -25.39 -16.17 15.09
N ASP A 146 -25.16 -15.97 16.39
CA ASP A 146 -25.47 -14.75 17.13
C ASP A 146 -24.70 -13.58 16.49
N GLU A 147 -25.42 -12.72 15.76
CA GLU A 147 -24.89 -11.64 14.92
C GLU A 147 -23.88 -10.73 15.69
N ASP A 148 -24.12 -10.47 16.98
CA ASP A 148 -23.33 -9.49 17.76
C ASP A 148 -21.89 -9.91 18.08
N ILE A 149 -21.63 -11.21 18.30
CA ILE A 149 -20.29 -11.71 18.70
C ILE A 149 -19.38 -11.86 17.48
N VAL A 150 -19.95 -12.34 16.37
CA VAL A 150 -19.25 -12.53 15.10
C VAL A 150 -18.74 -11.19 14.56
N HIS A 151 -19.56 -10.14 14.60
CA HIS A 151 -19.15 -8.81 14.15
C HIS A 151 -17.98 -8.23 14.97
N ALA A 152 -17.95 -8.43 16.28
CA ALA A 152 -16.85 -7.93 17.12
C ALA A 152 -15.51 -8.65 16.86
N ARG A 153 -15.53 -9.94 16.52
CA ARG A 153 -14.33 -10.70 16.14
C ARG A 153 -13.83 -10.28 14.76
N THR A 154 -14.71 -10.21 13.76
CA THR A 154 -14.36 -9.77 12.39
C THR A 154 -13.75 -8.38 12.39
N ARG A 155 -14.32 -7.42 13.16
CA ARG A 155 -13.77 -6.07 13.29
C ARG A 155 -12.36 -6.06 13.91
N ARG A 156 -12.10 -6.89 14.93
CA ARG A 156 -10.75 -7.03 15.53
C ARG A 156 -9.74 -7.58 14.53
N HIS A 157 -10.13 -8.59 13.74
CA HIS A 157 -9.27 -9.14 12.71
C HIS A 157 -8.99 -8.12 11.61
N LEU A 158 -10.00 -7.37 11.16
CA LEU A 158 -9.82 -6.26 10.21
C LEU A 158 -8.79 -5.24 10.71
N HIS A 159 -8.94 -4.75 11.95
CA HIS A 159 -7.97 -3.80 12.52
C HIS A 159 -6.55 -4.39 12.60
N GLN A 160 -6.41 -5.66 13.01
CA GLN A 160 -5.12 -6.33 13.05
C GLN A 160 -4.48 -6.44 11.66
N SER A 161 -5.26 -6.79 10.62
CA SER A 161 -4.79 -6.87 9.25
C SER A 161 -4.38 -5.52 8.68
N VAL A 162 -5.15 -4.46 8.97
CA VAL A 162 -4.80 -3.07 8.62
C VAL A 162 -3.47 -2.67 9.27
N MET A 163 -3.30 -2.96 10.56
CA MET A 163 -2.06 -2.67 11.28
C MET A 163 -0.86 -3.44 10.70
N MET A 164 -1.04 -4.72 10.34
CA MET A 164 0.00 -5.52 9.69
C MET A 164 0.38 -5.00 8.31
N LEU A 165 -0.59 -4.55 7.52
CA LEU A 165 -0.32 -3.92 6.22
C LEU A 165 0.46 -2.61 6.39
N ARG A 166 0.09 -1.77 7.36
CA ARG A 166 0.82 -0.51 7.63
C ARG A 166 2.27 -0.78 8.04
N VAL A 167 2.49 -1.73 8.95
CA VAL A 167 3.85 -2.08 9.38
C VAL A 167 4.68 -2.58 8.20
N ALA A 168 4.11 -3.43 7.34
CA ALA A 168 4.79 -3.91 6.15
C ALA A 168 5.11 -2.77 5.17
N GLU A 169 4.19 -1.81 4.98
CA GLU A 169 4.42 -0.61 4.18
C GLU A 169 5.59 0.23 4.72
N PHE A 170 5.62 0.49 6.03
CA PHE A 170 6.70 1.28 6.64
C PHE A 170 8.06 0.60 6.48
N ASP A 171 8.12 -0.70 6.80
CA ASP A 171 9.36 -1.48 6.66
C ASP A 171 9.83 -1.48 5.20
N HIS A 172 8.90 -1.62 4.25
CA HIS A 172 9.18 -1.57 2.83
C HIS A 172 9.75 -0.20 2.39
N PHE A 173 9.11 0.91 2.75
CA PHE A 173 9.62 2.24 2.42
C PHE A 173 10.99 2.50 3.06
N GLU A 174 11.21 2.09 4.31
CA GLU A 174 12.54 2.20 4.94
C GLU A 174 13.61 1.42 4.16
N ASN A 175 13.29 0.20 3.73
CA ASN A 175 14.20 -0.63 2.94
C ASN A 175 14.47 -0.04 1.56
N GLU A 176 13.43 0.43 0.88
CA GLU A 176 13.54 1.01 -0.44
C GLU A 176 14.42 2.28 -0.41
N GLU A 177 14.15 3.19 0.51
CA GLU A 177 14.92 4.42 0.70
C GLU A 177 16.38 4.15 1.05
N ALA A 178 16.62 3.10 1.84
CA ALA A 178 17.96 2.74 2.31
C ALA A 178 18.79 2.00 1.27
N PHE A 179 18.18 1.18 0.42
CA PHE A 179 18.89 0.21 -0.40
C PHE A 179 18.58 0.31 -1.89
N VAL A 180 17.34 0.65 -2.26
CA VAL A 180 16.90 0.69 -3.66
C VAL A 180 17.11 2.07 -4.27
N LEU A 181 16.70 3.16 -3.61
CA LEU A 181 16.94 4.52 -4.14
C LEU A 181 18.42 4.83 -4.38
N PRO A 182 19.39 4.41 -3.52
CA PRO A 182 20.80 4.54 -3.83
C PRO A 182 21.21 3.73 -5.07
N LEU A 183 20.61 2.55 -5.28
CA LEU A 183 20.86 1.72 -6.45
C LEU A 183 20.31 2.36 -7.73
N VAL A 184 19.15 3.02 -7.65
CA VAL A 184 18.58 3.82 -8.73
C VAL A 184 19.55 4.94 -9.12
N LYS A 185 20.00 5.75 -8.15
CA LYS A 185 20.94 6.85 -8.38
C LYS A 185 22.31 6.40 -8.90
N GLU A 186 22.70 5.16 -8.62
CA GLU A 186 23.94 4.57 -9.14
C GLU A 186 23.79 4.10 -10.60
N GLN A 187 22.62 3.59 -10.98
CA GLN A 187 22.42 2.87 -12.24
C GLN A 187 21.67 3.66 -13.31
N MET A 188 20.78 4.57 -12.91
CA MET A 188 19.98 5.38 -13.82
C MET A 188 20.68 6.69 -14.14
N SER A 189 20.49 7.16 -15.37
CA SER A 189 20.80 8.52 -15.76
C SER A 189 19.74 9.49 -15.25
N PRO A 190 20.05 10.81 -15.16
CA PRO A 190 19.06 11.80 -14.73
C PRO A 190 17.77 11.81 -15.56
N THR A 191 17.84 11.45 -16.85
CA THR A 191 16.66 11.37 -17.72
C THR A 191 15.81 10.13 -17.41
N GLU A 192 16.44 9.00 -17.09
CA GLU A 192 15.74 7.78 -16.68
C GLU A 192 15.07 7.98 -15.31
N GLU A 193 15.76 8.61 -14.36
CA GLU A 193 15.16 8.98 -13.07
C GLU A 193 13.98 9.94 -13.24
N LEU A 194 14.08 10.91 -14.15
CA LEU A 194 13.00 11.86 -14.41
C LEU A 194 11.77 11.17 -15.03
N GLU A 195 11.97 10.27 -15.98
CA GLU A 195 10.84 9.48 -16.52
C GLU A 195 10.24 8.57 -15.45
N CYS A 196 11.06 7.95 -14.59
CA CYS A 196 10.57 7.17 -13.46
C CYS A 196 9.71 8.02 -12.52
N ALA A 197 10.22 9.18 -12.10
CA ALA A 197 9.49 10.12 -11.24
C ALA A 197 8.17 10.59 -11.89
N ARG A 198 8.17 10.83 -13.20
CA ARG A 198 6.95 11.16 -13.96
C ARG A 198 5.92 10.05 -13.86
N ARG A 199 6.32 8.80 -14.11
CA ARG A 199 5.45 7.63 -14.06
C ARG A 199 4.88 7.38 -12.67
N LEU A 200 5.67 7.65 -11.64
CA LEU A 200 5.22 7.56 -10.25
C LEU A 200 4.16 8.60 -9.87
N LEU A 201 4.15 9.75 -10.54
CA LEU A 201 3.28 10.89 -10.23
C LEU A 201 2.10 11.06 -11.21
N ILE A 202 2.19 10.50 -12.41
CA ILE A 202 1.22 10.67 -13.49
C ILE A 202 0.83 9.32 -14.06
N ASP A 203 -0.45 9.00 -13.90
CA ASP A 203 -1.07 7.81 -14.46
C ASP A 203 -1.71 8.12 -15.82
N ASP A 204 -0.93 7.96 -16.89
CA ASP A 204 -1.36 8.27 -18.26
C ASP A 204 -2.65 7.56 -18.70
N ASP A 205 -2.95 6.42 -18.09
CA ASP A 205 -4.07 5.56 -18.47
C ASP A 205 -5.34 5.79 -17.61
N ALA A 206 -5.25 6.64 -16.57
CA ALA A 206 -6.40 7.01 -15.73
C ALA A 206 -7.27 8.10 -16.36
N ASP A 207 -8.55 8.13 -15.97
CA ASP A 207 -9.49 9.21 -16.35
C ASP A 207 -9.01 10.59 -15.88
N ASP A 208 -8.39 10.63 -14.70
CA ASP A 208 -7.69 11.80 -14.17
C ASP A 208 -6.21 11.46 -13.97
N PRO A 209 -5.32 11.74 -14.94
CA PRO A 209 -3.92 11.35 -14.85
C PRO A 209 -3.14 11.94 -13.67
N ARG A 210 -3.67 12.99 -13.03
CA ARG A 210 -3.00 13.71 -11.94
C ARG A 210 -3.44 13.28 -10.56
N TRP A 211 -4.28 12.24 -10.46
CA TRP A 211 -4.85 11.78 -9.20
C TRP A 211 -3.80 11.54 -8.11
N ILE A 212 -2.57 11.17 -8.50
CA ILE A 212 -1.46 10.97 -7.57
C ILE A 212 -0.92 12.29 -7.05
N ILE A 213 -0.53 13.20 -7.96
CA ILE A 213 -0.07 14.55 -7.61
C ILE A 213 -1.05 15.26 -6.69
N ASP A 214 -2.35 15.15 -6.96
CA ASP A 214 -3.37 15.85 -6.19
C ASP A 214 -3.43 15.34 -4.73
N VAL A 215 -3.29 14.03 -4.51
CA VAL A 215 -3.21 13.46 -3.16
C VAL A 215 -1.90 13.81 -2.48
N ILE A 216 -0.75 13.71 -3.18
CA ILE A 216 0.55 14.06 -2.61
C ILE A 216 0.57 15.52 -2.17
N LYS A 217 0.17 16.46 -3.04
CA LYS A 217 0.13 17.89 -2.70
C LYS A 217 -0.86 18.19 -1.57
N GLY A 218 -1.96 17.46 -1.48
CA GLY A 218 -2.94 17.62 -0.40
C GLY A 218 -2.46 17.09 0.96
N GLY A 219 -1.54 16.12 0.97
CA GLY A 219 -1.00 15.49 2.18
C GLY A 219 0.33 16.06 2.68
N LEU A 220 1.03 16.85 1.87
CA LEU A 220 2.34 17.40 2.24
C LEU A 220 2.24 18.59 3.21
N PRO A 221 3.24 18.78 4.11
CA PRO A 221 3.35 19.99 4.91
C PRO A 221 3.56 21.24 4.06
N ASP A 222 3.08 22.40 4.56
CA ASP A 222 3.21 23.70 3.90
C ASP A 222 4.64 23.97 3.38
N GLY A 223 4.75 24.18 2.07
CA GLY A 223 5.97 24.53 1.34
C GLY A 223 6.63 23.36 0.61
N GLU A 224 6.36 22.09 0.98
CA GLU A 224 6.91 20.93 0.27
C GLU A 224 6.20 20.66 -1.06
N GLU A 225 4.94 21.09 -1.20
CA GLU A 225 4.16 20.96 -2.43
C GLU A 225 4.81 21.71 -3.62
N LEU A 226 5.60 22.74 -3.34
CA LEU A 226 6.36 23.49 -4.34
C LEU A 226 7.45 22.63 -5.00
N LEU A 227 7.94 21.60 -4.31
CA LEU A 227 8.92 20.66 -4.88
C LEU A 227 8.28 19.78 -5.95
N ILE A 228 7.02 19.37 -5.73
CA ILE A 228 6.24 18.66 -6.74
C ILE A 228 5.98 19.57 -7.94
N GLU A 229 5.60 20.83 -7.71
CA GLU A 229 5.37 21.80 -8.80
C GLU A 229 6.63 22.04 -9.63
N ASP A 230 7.79 22.25 -9.00
CA ASP A 230 9.06 22.44 -9.72
C ASP A 230 9.45 21.20 -10.54
N LEU A 231 9.28 20.01 -9.96
CA LEU A 231 9.53 18.76 -10.66
C LEU A 231 8.58 18.56 -11.84
N GLU A 232 7.29 18.88 -11.66
CA GLU A 232 6.26 18.76 -12.69
C GLU A 232 6.57 19.61 -13.93
N THR A 233 7.22 20.77 -13.78
CA THR A 233 7.63 21.60 -14.92
C THR A 233 8.66 20.96 -15.84
N LYS A 234 9.25 19.83 -15.43
CA LYS A 234 10.32 19.12 -16.15
C LYS A 234 9.80 17.90 -16.92
N PHE A 235 8.55 17.51 -16.72
CA PHE A 235 7.89 16.41 -17.43
C PHE A 235 7.33 16.85 -18.79
#